data_AF-A0A523TMN8-F1
#
_entry.id   AF-A0A523TMN8-F1
#
_cell.length_a   1.000
_cell.length_b   1.000
_cell.length_c   1.000
_cell.angle_alpha   90.00
_cell.angle_beta   90.00
_cell.angle_gamma   90.00
#
_symmetry.space_group_name_H-M   'P 1'
#
loop_
_entity.id
_entity.type
_entity.pdbx_description
1 polymer ?
#
loop_
_entity_poly.entity_id
_entity_poly.type
_entity_poly.pdbx_seq_one_letter_code
_entity_poly.pdbx_strand_id
1 'polypeptide(L)'
;MHTRIPFGVVITVFLTISLAFFACPGCGGNGKSSGSGGIASTGTGTGNGGNPGNAVPRDYTWAVEVSASQSDLEALSERIQGFASGIWNATEGQMYFRNQTLKGSGNAEIYFTHVDLNDKYNPNGTGGMTQPHRAGGFTMWIPAGCTLANFLHEIGHGEFGKDGEEYYCTTCVMGGGDMRPDDWQKYCDKTTCTVGGTAQAYCWEDCILKKFPAWTHTNNAPGGQPACTVDIQ
;
A
#
# COMPACT_ATOMS: atom_id res chain seq x y z
N MET A 1 9.12 46.10 30.29
CA MET A 1 10.06 45.28 31.09
C MET A 1 10.66 44.25 30.16
N HIS A 2 11.93 44.41 29.80
CA HIS A 2 12.68 43.53 28.92
C HIS A 2 13.76 42.85 29.73
N THR A 3 13.70 41.53 29.81
CA THR A 3 14.71 40.72 30.50
C THR A 3 15.52 39.98 29.44
N ARG A 4 16.77 40.44 29.23
CA ARG A 4 17.78 39.78 28.40
C ARG A 4 18.43 38.67 29.22
N ILE A 5 18.55 37.47 28.66
CA ILE A 5 19.35 36.36 29.22
C ILE A 5 20.72 36.37 28.51
N PRO A 6 21.85 36.44 29.23
CA PRO A 6 23.17 36.48 28.62
C PRO A 6 23.67 35.09 28.21
N PHE A 7 24.37 35.09 27.08
CA PHE A 7 25.24 34.04 26.58
C PHE A 7 26.30 33.64 27.62
N GLY A 8 26.37 32.34 27.92
CA GLY A 8 27.44 31.71 28.70
C GLY A 8 28.13 30.63 27.88
N VAL A 9 29.32 30.96 27.41
CA VAL A 9 30.30 30.06 26.79
C VAL A 9 30.83 29.08 27.83
N VAL A 10 30.71 27.77 27.60
CA VAL A 10 31.56 26.75 28.27
C VAL A 10 32.03 25.72 27.23
N ILE A 11 33.31 25.85 26.94
CA ILE A 11 34.26 24.94 26.29
C ILE A 11 34.24 23.57 26.99
N THR A 12 34.36 22.44 26.25
CA THR A 12 35.41 21.41 26.46
C THR A 12 35.39 20.36 25.33
N VAL A 13 36.60 20.11 24.86
CA VAL A 13 37.09 19.24 23.79
C VAL A 13 36.99 17.76 24.16
N PHE A 14 36.57 16.89 23.23
CA PHE A 14 37.11 15.53 23.15
C PHE A 14 37.40 15.15 21.68
N LEU A 15 38.69 14.94 21.47
CA LEU A 15 39.41 14.53 20.27
C LEU A 15 39.58 13.01 20.32
N THR A 16 39.40 12.29 19.20
CA THR A 16 40.12 11.07 18.72
C THR A 16 39.22 10.31 17.72
N ILE A 17 39.46 10.41 16.40
CA ILE A 17 40.31 9.55 15.56
C ILE A 17 39.97 8.05 15.67
N SER A 18 39.39 7.50 14.60
CA SER A 18 39.64 6.12 14.12
C SER A 18 39.22 6.00 12.65
N LEU A 19 40.10 6.45 11.74
CA LEU A 19 40.19 5.90 10.40
C LEU A 19 40.87 4.53 10.52
N ALA A 20 40.16 3.45 10.19
CA ALA A 20 40.75 2.15 9.94
C ALA A 20 40.48 1.75 8.49
N PHE A 21 41.52 1.95 7.68
CA PHE A 21 41.70 1.34 6.37
C PHE A 21 41.73 -0.19 6.53
N PHE A 22 40.81 -0.90 5.87
CA PHE A 22 41.01 -2.30 5.52
C PHE A 22 41.21 -2.39 4.00
N ALA A 23 42.48 -2.38 3.60
CA ALA A 23 42.90 -2.81 2.27
C ALA A 23 43.15 -4.33 2.32
N CYS A 24 42.32 -5.11 1.61
CA CYS A 24 42.64 -6.50 1.28
C CYS A 24 43.29 -6.56 -0.11
N PRO A 25 44.49 -7.14 -0.25
CA PRO A 25 45.06 -7.47 -1.55
C PRO A 25 44.62 -8.87 -2.02
N GLY A 26 44.09 -8.93 -3.24
CA GLY A 26 44.32 -10.05 -4.16
C GLY A 26 43.30 -11.20 -4.20
N CYS A 27 42.57 -11.29 -5.30
CA CYS A 27 42.72 -12.41 -6.24
C CYS A 27 42.09 -12.07 -7.59
N GLY A 28 42.91 -12.13 -8.64
CA GLY A 28 42.46 -12.03 -10.01
C GLY A 28 41.78 -13.33 -10.45
N GLY A 29 40.67 -13.18 -11.17
CA GLY A 29 39.98 -14.25 -11.86
C GLY A 29 39.28 -13.68 -13.09
N ASN A 30 39.94 -13.78 -14.24
CA ASN A 30 39.32 -13.54 -15.54
C ASN A 30 38.26 -14.62 -15.79
N GLY A 31 36.99 -14.30 -15.58
CA GLY A 31 35.84 -15.12 -15.98
C GLY A 31 35.01 -14.38 -17.03
N LYS A 32 35.24 -14.68 -18.31
CA LYS A 32 34.26 -14.34 -19.36
C LYS A 32 33.12 -15.35 -19.26
N SER A 33 31.98 -14.95 -18.73
CA SER A 33 30.72 -15.70 -18.88
C SER A 33 29.76 -14.92 -19.75
N SER A 34 29.67 -15.31 -21.02
CA SER A 34 28.52 -15.02 -21.88
C SER A 34 27.37 -15.92 -21.46
N GLY A 35 26.37 -15.35 -20.77
CA GLY A 35 25.15 -16.05 -20.35
C GLY A 35 23.95 -15.13 -20.54
N SER A 36 23.33 -15.25 -21.71
CA SER A 36 21.98 -14.79 -22.00
C SER A 36 20.97 -15.68 -21.26
N GLY A 37 19.98 -15.10 -20.60
CA GLY A 37 18.74 -15.80 -20.21
C GLY A 37 18.26 -15.56 -18.78
N GLY A 38 17.31 -14.62 -18.64
CA GLY A 38 16.24 -14.63 -17.64
C GLY A 38 16.62 -14.61 -16.16
N ILE A 39 16.62 -13.42 -15.56
CA ILE A 39 16.52 -13.30 -14.10
C ILE A 39 15.06 -13.60 -13.74
N ALA A 40 14.80 -14.79 -13.20
CA ALA A 40 13.60 -15.04 -12.42
C ALA A 40 13.76 -14.32 -11.08
N SER A 41 13.14 -13.14 -10.94
CA SER A 41 13.05 -12.43 -9.66
C SER A 41 12.06 -13.17 -8.76
N THR A 42 12.56 -14.02 -7.87
CA THR A 42 11.74 -14.68 -6.85
C THR A 42 11.68 -13.77 -5.62
N GLY A 43 10.72 -12.84 -5.60
CA GLY A 43 10.43 -12.04 -4.40
C GLY A 43 10.07 -12.94 -3.22
N THR A 44 10.86 -12.87 -2.14
CA THR A 44 10.63 -13.64 -0.91
C THR A 44 9.57 -12.96 -0.05
N GLY A 45 8.29 -13.20 -0.35
CA GLY A 45 7.20 -12.79 0.54
C GLY A 45 7.35 -13.45 1.92
N THR A 46 7.54 -12.65 2.96
CA THR A 46 7.80 -13.09 4.35
C THR A 46 6.55 -13.41 5.17
N GLY A 47 5.39 -13.54 4.53
CA GLY A 47 4.17 -13.97 5.21
C GLY A 47 4.25 -15.46 5.57
N ASN A 48 4.20 -15.80 6.87
CA ASN A 48 3.84 -17.13 7.33
C ASN A 48 2.41 -17.42 6.86
N GLY A 49 2.27 -17.86 5.60
CA GLY A 49 1.00 -17.94 4.89
C GLY A 49 -0.02 -18.77 5.64
N GLY A 50 -0.95 -18.11 6.31
CA GLY A 50 -2.14 -18.75 6.86
C GLY A 50 -2.94 -19.39 5.73
N ASN A 51 -3.65 -20.47 6.02
CA ASN A 51 -4.62 -21.03 5.08
C ASN A 51 -5.73 -19.98 4.86
N PRO A 52 -5.94 -19.46 3.64
CA PRO A 52 -6.99 -18.47 3.36
C PRO A 52 -8.41 -19.03 3.56
N GLY A 53 -8.57 -20.36 3.71
CA GLY A 53 -9.89 -20.97 3.83
C GLY A 53 -10.74 -20.68 2.60
N ASN A 54 -11.89 -20.04 2.82
CA ASN A 54 -12.83 -19.64 1.76
C ASN A 54 -12.66 -18.18 1.29
N ALA A 55 -11.58 -17.51 1.71
CA ALA A 55 -11.31 -16.13 1.29
C ALA A 55 -11.19 -16.03 -0.23
N VAL A 56 -11.68 -14.92 -0.78
CA VAL A 56 -11.67 -14.64 -2.21
C VAL A 56 -10.27 -14.17 -2.63
N PRO A 57 -9.56 -14.90 -3.52
CA PRO A 57 -8.30 -14.43 -4.05
C PRO A 57 -8.52 -13.24 -4.99
N ARG A 58 -7.57 -12.30 -4.96
CA ARG A 58 -7.45 -11.21 -5.92
C ARG A 58 -6.05 -11.17 -6.51
N ASP A 59 -6.02 -11.13 -7.84
CA ASP A 59 -4.82 -11.02 -8.65
C ASP A 59 -5.01 -9.76 -9.49
N TYR A 60 -4.24 -8.70 -9.22
CA TYR A 60 -4.26 -7.47 -10.01
C TYR A 60 -2.99 -7.35 -10.85
N THR A 61 -3.14 -6.73 -12.02
CA THR A 61 -2.01 -6.15 -12.74
C THR A 61 -1.81 -4.72 -12.27
N TRP A 62 -0.55 -4.39 -12.04
CA TRP A 62 -0.06 -3.09 -11.63
C TRP A 62 0.85 -2.57 -12.74
N ALA A 63 0.87 -1.26 -12.94
CA ALA A 63 1.84 -0.62 -13.83
C ALA A 63 2.33 0.69 -13.23
N VAL A 64 3.47 1.17 -13.72
CA VAL A 64 3.96 2.53 -13.46
C VAL A 64 3.68 3.39 -14.68
N GLU A 65 3.10 4.59 -14.49
CA GLU A 65 2.82 5.51 -15.60
C GLU A 65 4.09 6.21 -16.11
N VAL A 66 5.11 6.28 -15.27
CA VAL A 66 6.42 6.87 -15.57
C VAL A 66 7.48 5.79 -15.74
N SER A 67 8.59 6.12 -16.39
CA SER A 67 9.75 5.23 -16.45
C SER A 67 10.24 4.90 -15.03
N ALA A 68 10.31 3.62 -14.71
CA ALA A 68 10.80 3.10 -13.44
C ALA A 68 12.11 2.32 -13.65
N SER A 69 13.07 2.49 -12.74
CA SER A 69 14.22 1.60 -12.67
C SER A 69 13.83 0.26 -12.05
N GLN A 70 14.67 -0.77 -12.22
CA GLN A 70 14.44 -2.07 -11.58
C GLN A 70 14.32 -1.96 -10.05
N SER A 71 15.15 -1.10 -9.42
CA SER A 71 15.07 -0.86 -7.97
C SER A 71 13.77 -0.16 -7.56
N ASP A 72 13.22 0.70 -8.41
CA ASP A 72 11.91 1.33 -8.12
C ASP A 72 10.81 0.26 -8.14
N LEU A 73 10.84 -0.65 -9.12
CA LEU A 73 9.87 -1.74 -9.22
C LEU A 73 9.97 -2.71 -8.03
N GLU A 74 11.17 -3.02 -7.56
CA GLU A 74 11.38 -3.83 -6.35
C GLU A 74 10.77 -3.14 -5.12
N ALA A 75 11.01 -1.84 -4.94
CA ALA A 75 10.46 -1.09 -3.82
C ALA A 75 8.91 -0.97 -3.89
N LEU A 76 8.35 -0.80 -5.10
CA LEU A 76 6.90 -0.84 -5.32
C LEU A 76 6.33 -2.25 -5.07
N SER A 77 7.07 -3.31 -5.38
CA SER A 77 6.63 -4.69 -5.09
C SER A 77 6.48 -4.95 -3.60
N GLU A 78 7.42 -4.45 -2.78
CA GLU A 78 7.32 -4.50 -1.31
C GLU A 78 6.11 -3.69 -0.83
N ARG A 79 5.82 -2.55 -1.48
CA ARG A 79 4.64 -1.74 -1.17
C ARG A 79 3.33 -2.48 -1.42
N ILE A 80 3.22 -3.17 -2.56
CA ILE A 80 2.06 -4.01 -2.90
C ILE A 80 1.85 -5.11 -1.84
N GLN A 81 2.93 -5.74 -1.38
CA GLN A 81 2.86 -6.72 -0.29
C GLN A 81 2.36 -6.10 1.02
N GLY A 82 2.75 -4.85 1.32
CA GLY A 82 2.22 -4.08 2.43
C GLY A 82 0.71 -3.85 2.31
N PHE A 83 0.22 -3.50 1.12
CA PHE A 83 -1.20 -3.30 0.85
C PHE A 83 -2.04 -4.58 1.00
N ALA A 84 -1.46 -5.74 0.69
CA ALA A 84 -2.11 -7.03 0.86
C ALA A 84 -2.55 -7.27 2.32
N SER A 85 -1.77 -6.78 3.30
CA SER A 85 -2.12 -6.89 4.73
C SER A 85 -3.35 -6.07 5.11
N GLY A 86 -3.46 -4.85 4.57
CA GLY A 86 -4.63 -4.02 4.84
C GLY A 86 -5.88 -4.57 4.18
N ILE A 87 -5.81 -5.19 3.00
CA ILE A 87 -6.98 -5.81 2.37
C ILE A 87 -7.48 -6.98 3.19
N TRP A 88 -6.56 -7.83 3.64
CA TRP A 88 -6.88 -8.95 4.52
C TRP A 88 -7.57 -8.46 5.79
N ASN A 89 -7.00 -7.45 6.46
CA ASN A 89 -7.57 -6.89 7.69
C ASN A 89 -8.91 -6.19 7.46
N ALA A 90 -9.02 -5.34 6.44
CA ALA A 90 -10.20 -4.53 6.17
C ALA A 90 -11.40 -5.36 5.70
N THR A 91 -11.14 -6.51 5.06
CA THR A 91 -12.17 -7.48 4.67
C THR A 91 -12.36 -8.60 5.68
N GLU A 92 -11.70 -8.50 6.83
CA GLU A 92 -11.78 -9.46 7.93
C GLU A 92 -11.50 -10.89 7.48
N GLY A 93 -10.47 -11.03 6.64
CA GLY A 93 -9.97 -12.33 6.20
C GLY A 93 -10.76 -12.96 5.08
N GLN A 94 -11.64 -12.19 4.41
CA GLN A 94 -12.51 -12.72 3.38
C GLN A 94 -12.02 -12.40 1.96
N MET A 95 -10.99 -11.55 1.84
CA MET A 95 -10.26 -11.32 0.60
C MET A 95 -8.77 -11.21 0.87
N TYR A 96 -7.96 -11.69 -0.07
CA TYR A 96 -6.50 -11.59 0.01
C TYR A 96 -5.89 -11.40 -1.37
N PHE A 97 -4.70 -10.77 -1.40
CA PHE A 97 -3.88 -10.71 -2.60
C PHE A 97 -3.04 -11.98 -2.70
N ARG A 98 -3.11 -12.63 -3.87
CA ARG A 98 -2.39 -13.89 -4.11
C ARG A 98 -1.20 -13.67 -5.03
N ASN A 99 -1.44 -13.53 -6.33
CA ASN A 99 -0.40 -13.34 -7.35
C ASN A 99 -0.62 -12.00 -8.03
N GLN A 100 0.26 -11.04 -7.73
CA GLN A 100 0.23 -9.73 -8.35
C GLN A 100 1.25 -9.67 -9.48
N THR A 101 0.94 -8.91 -10.53
CA THR A 101 1.89 -8.62 -11.62
C THR A 101 2.22 -7.14 -11.61
N LEU A 102 3.48 -6.75 -11.49
CA LEU A 102 3.92 -5.35 -11.53
C LEU A 102 4.74 -5.11 -12.81
N LYS A 103 4.20 -4.28 -13.70
CA LYS A 103 4.83 -3.93 -14.97
C LYS A 103 5.54 -2.57 -14.88
N GLY A 104 6.68 -2.44 -15.55
CA GLY A 104 7.34 -1.14 -15.73
C GLY A 104 6.55 -0.14 -16.58
N SER A 105 5.59 -0.61 -17.39
CA SER A 105 4.67 0.23 -18.19
C SER A 105 3.52 -0.61 -18.78
N GLY A 106 2.54 0.06 -19.39
CA GLY A 106 1.46 -0.59 -20.16
C GLY A 106 0.13 -0.69 -19.40
N ASN A 107 -0.77 -1.52 -19.89
CA ASN A 107 -2.12 -1.62 -19.33
C ASN A 107 -2.14 -2.46 -18.03
N ALA A 108 -2.81 -1.90 -17.03
CA ALA A 108 -3.03 -2.47 -15.71
C ALA A 108 -4.40 -2.06 -15.14
N GLU A 109 -4.85 -2.76 -14.10
CA GLU A 109 -5.98 -2.34 -13.25
C GLU A 109 -5.56 -1.23 -12.29
N ILE A 110 -4.32 -1.27 -11.79
CA ILE A 110 -3.82 -0.31 -10.82
C ILE A 110 -2.53 0.34 -11.32
N TYR A 111 -2.46 1.67 -11.25
CA TYR A 111 -1.34 2.46 -11.72
C TYR A 111 -0.68 3.20 -10.56
N PHE A 112 0.65 3.10 -10.49
CA PHE A 112 1.46 4.05 -9.75
C PHE A 112 1.74 5.26 -10.64
N THR A 113 1.26 6.43 -10.23
CA THR A 113 1.43 7.69 -10.98
C THR A 113 2.86 8.23 -10.89
N HIS A 114 3.61 7.82 -9.86
CA HIS A 114 4.98 8.20 -9.56
C HIS A 114 5.76 7.00 -9.01
N VAL A 115 7.09 7.11 -8.92
CA VAL A 115 7.97 6.09 -8.30
C VAL A 115 8.58 6.54 -6.96
N ASP A 116 8.49 7.83 -6.62
CA ASP A 116 9.06 8.34 -5.37
C ASP A 116 8.20 7.94 -4.16
N LEU A 117 8.71 7.02 -3.35
CA LEU A 117 8.06 6.57 -2.11
C LEU A 117 8.02 7.64 -1.02
N ASN A 118 8.90 8.66 -1.10
CA ASN A 118 8.93 9.78 -0.16
C ASN A 118 8.02 10.92 -0.58
N ASP A 119 7.46 10.88 -1.79
CA ASP A 119 6.44 11.81 -2.24
C ASP A 119 5.08 11.49 -1.60
N LYS A 120 5.05 11.56 -0.27
CA LYS A 120 3.84 11.45 0.57
C LYS A 120 2.97 12.71 0.48
N TYR A 121 3.50 13.77 -0.12
CA TYR A 121 2.94 15.12 -0.11
C TYR A 121 3.22 15.82 -1.43
N ASN A 122 2.72 15.26 -2.54
CA ASN A 122 2.35 16.11 -3.66
C ASN A 122 0.99 16.74 -3.29
N PRO A 123 0.93 18.01 -2.83
CA PRO A 123 -0.31 18.66 -2.40
C PRO A 123 -1.34 18.84 -3.53
N ASN A 124 -0.99 18.49 -4.77
CA ASN A 124 -1.91 18.44 -5.92
C ASN A 124 -2.32 17.00 -6.31
N GLY A 125 -1.88 15.97 -5.57
CA GLY A 125 -2.06 14.54 -5.90
C GLY A 125 -2.26 13.64 -4.67
N THR A 126 -2.85 14.17 -3.60
CA THR A 126 -3.04 13.45 -2.31
C THR A 126 -4.13 12.38 -2.34
N GLY A 127 -4.98 12.35 -3.35
CA GLY A 127 -5.96 11.30 -3.55
C GLY A 127 -5.44 10.26 -4.54
N GLY A 128 -5.72 8.99 -4.27
CA GLY A 128 -5.85 8.09 -5.39
C GLY A 128 -7.09 8.48 -6.19
N MET A 129 -7.28 7.86 -7.34
CA MET A 129 -8.50 8.02 -8.10
C MET A 129 -8.91 6.67 -8.62
N THR A 130 -10.17 6.32 -8.40
CA THR A 130 -10.72 5.10 -8.95
C THR A 130 -11.83 5.42 -9.95
N GLN A 131 -11.68 4.90 -11.16
CA GLN A 131 -12.65 5.02 -12.22
C GLN A 131 -13.28 3.66 -12.50
N PRO A 132 -14.59 3.48 -12.26
CA PRO A 132 -15.28 2.25 -12.63
C PRO A 132 -15.38 2.12 -14.15
N HIS A 133 -15.25 0.89 -14.66
CA HIS A 133 -15.42 0.57 -16.07
C HIS A 133 -16.86 0.17 -16.36
N ARG A 134 -17.42 0.63 -17.49
CA ARG A 134 -18.78 0.27 -17.92
C ARG A 134 -18.98 -1.23 -18.17
N ALA A 135 -17.90 -1.97 -18.42
CA ALA A 135 -17.92 -3.41 -18.70
C ALA A 135 -17.81 -4.30 -17.44
N GLY A 136 -17.78 -3.70 -16.25
CA GLY A 136 -17.44 -4.39 -15.01
C GLY A 136 -15.93 -4.43 -14.82
N GLY A 137 -15.45 -3.76 -13.77
CA GLY A 137 -14.02 -3.55 -13.50
C GLY A 137 -13.76 -2.12 -13.04
N PHE A 138 -12.51 -1.82 -12.73
CA PHE A 138 -12.07 -0.48 -12.37
C PHE A 138 -10.63 -0.24 -12.84
N THR A 139 -10.28 1.03 -13.02
CA THR A 139 -8.89 1.45 -13.00
C THR A 139 -8.66 2.34 -11.81
N MET A 140 -7.54 2.13 -11.13
CA MET A 140 -7.14 2.91 -9.96
C MET A 140 -5.78 3.54 -10.21
N TRP A 141 -5.63 4.82 -9.89
CA TRP A 141 -4.36 5.55 -9.91
C TRP A 141 -3.99 5.94 -8.49
N ILE A 142 -2.78 5.61 -8.05
CA ILE A 142 -2.28 5.95 -6.71
C ILE A 142 -0.84 6.46 -6.82
N PRO A 143 -0.42 7.42 -5.99
CA PRO A 143 1.00 7.77 -5.90
C PRO A 143 1.80 6.61 -5.26
N ALA A 144 3.10 6.50 -5.57
CA ALA A 144 3.99 5.51 -4.90
C ALA A 144 3.98 5.68 -3.37
N GLY A 145 3.95 6.93 -2.88
CA GLY A 145 3.83 7.27 -1.47
C GLY A 145 2.44 7.04 -0.84
N CYS A 146 1.45 6.52 -1.59
CA CYS A 146 0.07 6.32 -1.13
C CYS A 146 0.02 5.53 0.18
N THR A 147 -0.62 6.07 1.22
CA THR A 147 -0.77 5.40 2.52
C THR A 147 -1.65 4.15 2.40
N LEU A 148 -1.59 3.26 3.40
CA LEU A 148 -2.47 2.09 3.39
C LEU A 148 -3.95 2.49 3.46
N ALA A 149 -4.28 3.51 4.26
CA ALA A 149 -5.63 4.03 4.37
C ALA A 149 -6.14 4.56 3.02
N ASN A 150 -5.34 5.36 2.31
CA ASN A 150 -5.72 5.88 0.99
C ASN A 150 -5.86 4.75 -0.03
N PHE A 151 -4.97 3.76 -0.02
CA PHE A 151 -5.10 2.60 -0.89
C PHE A 151 -6.42 1.85 -0.68
N LEU A 152 -6.75 1.56 0.59
CA LEU A 152 -8.00 0.88 0.93
C LEU A 152 -9.23 1.73 0.60
N HIS A 153 -9.14 3.05 0.75
CA HIS A 153 -10.20 3.96 0.34
C HIS A 153 -10.54 3.80 -1.15
N GLU A 154 -9.51 3.85 -1.99
CA GLU A 154 -9.67 3.67 -3.43
C GLU A 154 -10.16 2.27 -3.83
N ILE A 155 -9.66 1.23 -3.15
CA ILE A 155 -10.20 -0.12 -3.34
C ILE A 155 -11.69 -0.18 -2.97
N GLY A 156 -12.14 0.57 -1.97
CA GLY A 156 -13.56 0.68 -1.65
C GLY A 156 -14.39 1.18 -2.83
N HIS A 157 -13.91 2.21 -3.51
CA HIS A 157 -14.53 2.71 -4.74
C HIS A 157 -14.53 1.65 -5.85
N GLY A 158 -13.36 1.08 -6.17
CA GLY A 158 -13.20 0.19 -7.32
C GLY A 158 -13.76 -1.21 -7.11
N GLU A 159 -13.27 -1.88 -6.07
CA GLU A 159 -13.58 -3.29 -5.82
C GLU A 159 -14.94 -3.45 -5.16
N PHE A 160 -15.42 -2.51 -4.35
CA PHE A 160 -16.72 -2.65 -3.68
C PHE A 160 -17.82 -1.79 -4.31
N GLY A 161 -17.50 -0.94 -5.29
CA GLY A 161 -18.49 -0.11 -5.98
C GLY A 161 -19.09 0.94 -5.06
N LYS A 162 -18.31 1.42 -4.09
CA LYS A 162 -18.75 2.49 -3.19
C LYS A 162 -18.69 3.82 -3.93
N ASP A 163 -19.78 4.29 -4.50
CA ASP A 163 -19.77 5.57 -5.25
C ASP A 163 -19.71 6.83 -4.36
N GLY A 164 -19.95 6.67 -3.06
CA GLY A 164 -20.03 7.79 -2.11
C GLY A 164 -18.89 7.81 -1.11
N GLU A 165 -18.61 9.00 -0.61
CA GLU A 165 -17.60 9.24 0.40
C GLU A 165 -18.22 9.20 1.80
N GLU A 166 -17.54 8.62 2.79
CA GLU A 166 -17.97 8.61 4.19
C GLU A 166 -17.29 9.74 4.96
N TYR A 167 -17.21 10.96 4.38
CA TYR A 167 -16.32 12.02 4.87
C TYR A 167 -16.44 12.35 6.36
N TYR A 168 -17.63 12.20 6.93
CA TYR A 168 -17.89 12.45 8.36
C TYR A 168 -17.61 11.24 9.26
N CYS A 169 -17.37 10.06 8.69
CA CYS A 169 -16.85 8.90 9.41
C CYS A 169 -15.34 9.05 9.60
N THR A 170 -14.91 9.59 10.72
CA THR A 170 -13.49 9.74 11.05
C THR A 170 -12.91 8.47 11.69
N THR A 171 -13.46 7.29 11.42
CA THR A 171 -12.94 6.03 11.98
C THR A 171 -12.76 4.96 10.91
N CYS A 172 -13.23 5.23 9.70
CA CYS A 172 -13.29 4.24 8.64
C CYS A 172 -12.68 4.69 7.34
N VAL A 173 -12.35 3.69 6.53
CA VAL A 173 -11.42 3.88 5.44
C VAL A 173 -11.98 4.74 4.30
N MET A 174 -13.30 4.79 4.15
CA MET A 174 -13.98 5.66 3.18
C MET A 174 -14.20 7.09 3.67
N GLY A 175 -13.68 7.49 4.84
CA GLY A 175 -13.84 8.87 5.31
C GLY A 175 -12.85 9.89 4.73
N GLY A 176 -13.06 11.18 5.05
CA GLY A 176 -12.33 12.32 4.47
C GLY A 176 -10.85 12.33 4.78
N GLY A 177 -10.06 12.57 3.73
CA GLY A 177 -8.74 11.97 3.52
C GLY A 177 -7.50 12.67 4.09
N ASP A 178 -7.58 13.65 4.98
CA ASP A 178 -6.38 14.46 5.24
C ASP A 178 -5.52 14.06 6.44
N MET A 179 -5.95 13.24 7.40
CA MET A 179 -5.13 12.93 8.59
C MET A 179 -5.52 11.61 9.27
N ARG A 180 -5.27 10.45 8.63
CA ARG A 180 -5.71 9.17 9.17
C ARG A 180 -4.50 8.30 9.55
N PRO A 181 -4.38 7.88 10.82
CA PRO A 181 -3.32 6.96 11.22
C PRO A 181 -3.50 5.58 10.55
N ASP A 182 -2.39 4.87 10.36
CA ASP A 182 -2.34 3.57 9.65
C ASP A 182 -3.14 2.45 10.35
N ASP A 183 -3.73 2.72 11.53
CA ASP A 183 -4.62 1.82 12.26
C ASP A 183 -6.06 1.80 11.70
N TRP A 184 -6.42 2.69 10.78
CA TRP A 184 -7.76 2.75 10.18
C TRP A 184 -7.91 1.85 8.95
N GLN A 185 -7.77 0.55 9.19
CA GLN A 185 -7.90 -0.49 8.17
C GLN A 185 -9.28 -1.16 8.23
N LYS A 186 -10.37 -0.37 8.29
CA LYS A 186 -11.72 -0.92 8.44
C LYS A 186 -12.73 -0.21 7.56
N TYR A 187 -13.48 -0.99 6.80
CA TYR A 187 -14.74 -0.55 6.20
C TYR A 187 -15.81 -0.48 7.29
N CYS A 188 -16.65 0.55 7.25
CA CYS A 188 -17.68 0.72 8.26
C CYS A 188 -18.98 -0.02 7.95
N ASP A 189 -19.70 -0.25 9.03
CA ASP A 189 -21.06 -0.70 9.07
C ASP A 189 -21.96 0.37 9.73
N LYS A 190 -23.24 0.05 9.92
CA LYS A 190 -24.21 0.93 10.58
C LYS A 190 -23.90 1.28 12.03
N THR A 191 -23.08 0.48 12.70
CA THR A 191 -22.79 0.62 14.13
C THR A 191 -21.53 1.44 14.40
N THR A 192 -20.61 1.44 13.44
CA THR A 192 -19.27 2.03 13.55
C THR A 192 -19.16 3.43 12.93
N CYS A 193 -20.11 3.79 12.05
CA CYS A 193 -20.24 5.11 11.46
C CYS A 193 -21.65 5.67 11.70
N THR A 194 -21.83 6.55 12.69
CA THR A 194 -23.14 7.16 12.98
C THR A 194 -23.16 8.65 12.67
N VAL A 195 -22.98 9.03 11.41
CA VAL A 195 -23.07 10.45 10.99
C VAL A 195 -24.36 10.70 10.24
N GLY A 196 -25.33 11.33 10.89
CA GLY A 196 -26.67 11.55 10.35
C GLY A 196 -26.66 12.26 8.98
N GLY A 197 -27.36 11.70 7.99
CA GLY A 197 -27.54 12.31 6.66
C GLY A 197 -27.83 11.27 5.56
N THR A 198 -28.38 11.71 4.43
CA THR A 198 -28.84 10.85 3.31
C THR A 198 -27.73 10.38 2.35
N ALA A 199 -26.46 10.68 2.63
CA ALA A 199 -25.30 10.21 1.87
C ALA A 199 -24.71 8.90 2.41
N GLN A 200 -25.39 8.27 3.37
CA GLN A 200 -24.97 7.03 4.04
C GLN A 200 -25.23 5.80 3.15
N ALA A 201 -24.22 5.41 2.38
CA ALA A 201 -24.05 3.98 2.09
C ALA A 201 -22.99 3.49 3.07
N TYR A 202 -23.32 2.52 3.91
CA TYR A 202 -22.36 1.87 4.80
C TYR A 202 -21.59 0.82 4.01
N CYS A 203 -20.27 0.89 3.97
CA CYS A 203 -19.48 -0.01 3.12
C CYS A 203 -19.83 -1.49 3.25
N TRP A 204 -20.00 -2.02 4.47
CA TRP A 204 -20.30 -3.43 4.65
C TRP A 204 -21.67 -3.81 4.08
N GLU A 205 -22.74 -3.26 4.61
CA GLU A 205 -24.10 -3.66 4.24
C GLU A 205 -24.52 -3.16 2.86
N ASP A 206 -24.06 -1.98 2.45
CA ASP A 206 -24.53 -1.33 1.24
C ASP A 206 -23.68 -1.60 0.01
N CYS A 207 -22.45 -2.10 0.18
CA CYS A 207 -21.52 -2.34 -0.93
C CYS A 207 -20.93 -3.76 -0.88
N ILE A 208 -20.15 -4.07 0.16
CA ILE A 208 -19.39 -5.32 0.27
C ILE A 208 -20.33 -6.53 0.28
N LEU A 209 -21.32 -6.58 1.16
CA LEU A 209 -22.25 -7.72 1.27
C LEU A 209 -23.21 -7.81 0.08
N LYS A 210 -23.44 -6.72 -0.66
CA LYS A 210 -24.20 -6.79 -1.92
C LYS A 210 -23.38 -7.46 -3.03
N LYS A 211 -22.08 -7.17 -3.09
CA LYS A 211 -21.16 -7.77 -4.08
C LYS A 211 -20.73 -9.18 -3.68
N PHE A 212 -20.58 -9.44 -2.38
CA PHE A 212 -20.14 -10.70 -1.78
C PHE A 212 -21.16 -11.19 -0.74
N PRO A 213 -22.32 -11.71 -1.17
CA PRO A 213 -23.40 -12.08 -0.25
C PRO A 213 -23.08 -13.27 0.67
N ALA A 214 -22.01 -14.03 0.39
CA ALA A 214 -21.54 -15.11 1.24
C ALA A 214 -20.61 -14.62 2.36
N TRP A 215 -20.20 -13.36 2.34
CA TRP A 215 -19.33 -12.79 3.37
C TRP A 215 -20.12 -12.45 4.64
N THR A 216 -19.41 -12.38 5.76
CA THR A 216 -19.95 -11.99 7.06
C THR A 216 -19.12 -10.87 7.65
N HIS A 217 -19.76 -9.80 8.11
CA HIS A 217 -19.10 -8.77 8.90
C HIS A 217 -19.01 -9.22 10.36
N THR A 218 -17.81 -9.59 10.79
CA THR A 218 -17.49 -10.17 12.10
C THR A 218 -16.92 -9.16 13.09
N ASN A 219 -16.37 -8.04 12.62
CA ASN A 219 -15.61 -7.06 13.40
C ASN A 219 -14.36 -7.63 14.10
N ASN A 220 -13.90 -8.82 13.71
CA ASN A 220 -12.76 -9.51 14.31
C ASN A 220 -11.52 -9.45 13.42
N ALA A 221 -10.34 -9.48 14.06
CA ALA A 221 -9.08 -9.60 13.33
C ALA A 221 -8.97 -11.02 12.72
N PRO A 222 -8.65 -11.14 11.42
CA PRO A 222 -8.66 -12.43 10.71
C PRO A 222 -7.44 -13.35 10.95
N GLY A 223 -6.53 -12.95 11.85
CA GLY A 223 -5.27 -13.66 12.07
C GLY A 223 -4.26 -13.44 10.94
N GLY A 224 -3.36 -14.41 10.74
CA GLY A 224 -2.25 -14.29 9.81
C GLY A 224 -2.69 -14.20 8.35
N GLN A 225 -2.18 -13.18 7.64
CA GLN A 225 -2.43 -12.98 6.23
C GLN A 225 -1.83 -14.12 5.37
N PRO A 226 -2.54 -14.60 4.33
CA PRO A 226 -1.97 -15.44 3.29
C PRO A 226 -0.81 -14.75 2.55
N ALA A 227 0.09 -15.54 1.97
CA ALA A 227 1.22 -15.01 1.21
C ALA A 227 0.75 -14.27 -0.06
N CYS A 228 1.38 -13.11 -0.32
CA CYS A 228 1.20 -12.32 -1.53
C CYS A 228 2.51 -12.35 -2.32
N THR A 229 2.48 -12.89 -3.54
CA THR A 229 3.62 -12.85 -4.47
C THR A 229 3.45 -11.70 -5.45
N VAL A 230 4.55 -11.07 -5.85
CA VAL A 230 4.57 -10.02 -6.86
C VAL A 230 5.60 -10.41 -7.91
N ASP A 231 5.14 -10.60 -9.14
CA ASP A 231 5.96 -10.86 -10.31
C ASP A 231 6.26 -9.54 -11.03
N ILE A 232 7.53 -9.16 -11.13
CA ILE A 232 7.97 -7.93 -11.81
C ILE A 232 8.26 -8.26 -13.29
N GLN A 233 7.60 -7.54 -14.20
CA GLN A 233 7.66 -7.75 -15.65
C GLN A 233 8.16 -6.53 -16.43
#